data_AF-A0A522RS76-F1
#
_entry.id   AF-A0A522RS76-F1
#
_cell.length_a   1.000
_cell.length_b   1.000
_cell.length_c   1.000
_cell.angle_alpha   90.00
_cell.angle_beta   90.00
_cell.angle_gamma   90.00
#
_symmetry.space_group_name_H-M   'P 1'
#
loop_
_entity.id
_entity.type
_entity.pdbx_description
1 polymer ?
#
loop_
_entity_poly.entity_id
_entity_poly.type
_entity_poly.pdbx_seq_one_letter_code
_entity_poly.pdbx_strand_id
1 'polypeptide(L)'
;MRSKGLSGLFRRPELEGLILHLERLQPRGLTANHVNWVLPNQERFPPRHLHLLRHVDLVLAKSRHAEEIFSALKAPTFHLGFTSEDRLDPGAGKAWNRFLHLAGGSTLKGTEDILTLWARHPEWPELVLVQKSQNAPKAVPSNVRLFNSFVADDQLKILQNNCGIHLCPSRAEGWGHYIVEGLSAGSVVVTTDAPPMNELMTPECGILVPVHRSEPRHLGTNFYVDTGKLESTVQQLIEMSDAEKAVVGGNARKRFERIDAEFRVRAAIMKQMALSS
;
A
#
# COMPACT_ATOMS: atom_id res chain seq x y z
N MET A 1 6.81 9.94 -8.15
CA MET A 1 6.47 8.51 -8.11
C MET A 1 5.74 8.23 -9.42
N ARG A 2 6.34 7.53 -10.38
CA ARG A 2 5.55 7.04 -11.53
C ARG A 2 4.59 6.01 -10.94
N SER A 3 3.28 6.20 -11.09
CA SER A 3 2.28 5.21 -10.69
C SER A 3 2.43 3.99 -11.60
N LYS A 4 3.28 3.06 -11.22
CA LYS A 4 3.66 1.88 -12.03
C LYS A 4 2.43 1.06 -12.48
N GLY A 5 1.36 1.03 -11.67
CA GLY A 5 0.06 0.41 -12.00
C GLY A 5 -0.82 1.12 -13.03
N LEU A 6 -0.48 2.35 -13.46
CA LEU A 6 -1.19 3.08 -14.52
C LEU A 6 -0.47 2.99 -15.88
N SER A 7 0.66 2.28 -15.96
CA SER A 7 1.41 2.15 -17.21
C SER A 7 0.58 1.43 -18.27
N GLY A 8 0.32 2.10 -19.40
CA GLY A 8 -0.44 1.56 -20.52
C GLY A 8 -1.97 1.76 -20.48
N LEU A 9 -2.53 2.21 -19.36
CA LEU A 9 -3.98 2.45 -19.22
C LEU A 9 -4.47 3.71 -19.97
N PHE A 10 -3.63 4.73 -20.03
CA PHE A 10 -3.91 6.01 -20.68
C PHE A 10 -2.74 6.37 -21.64
N ARG A 11 -2.76 5.86 -22.88
CA ARG A 11 -1.79 6.28 -23.91
C ARG A 11 -2.19 7.68 -24.45
N ARG A 12 -1.19 8.55 -24.60
CA ARG A 12 -1.34 10.00 -24.85
C ARG A 12 -2.22 10.46 -26.04
N PRO A 13 -2.42 9.73 -27.16
CA PRO A 13 -3.24 10.26 -28.26
C PRO A 13 -4.76 10.08 -28.05
N GLU A 14 -5.20 9.21 -27.13
CA GLU A 14 -6.61 8.77 -27.05
C GLU A 14 -7.46 9.62 -26.08
N LEU A 15 -6.87 10.56 -25.35
CA LEU A 15 -7.51 11.33 -24.27
C LEU A 15 -7.06 12.80 -24.29
N GLU A 16 -7.06 13.42 -25.46
CA GLU A 16 -6.88 14.87 -25.57
C GLU A 16 -7.96 15.56 -24.71
N GLY A 17 -7.54 16.51 -23.86
CA GLY A 17 -8.47 17.20 -22.95
C GLY A 17 -8.62 16.59 -21.55
N LEU A 18 -8.07 15.41 -21.25
CA LEU A 18 -8.12 14.81 -19.90
C LEU A 18 -6.87 15.18 -19.07
N ILE A 19 -7.10 15.70 -17.87
CA ILE A 19 -6.07 15.93 -16.84
C ILE A 19 -6.31 14.96 -15.69
N LEU A 20 -5.35 14.05 -15.47
CA LEU A 20 -5.36 13.13 -14.34
C LEU A 20 -4.45 13.62 -13.21
N HIS A 21 -5.05 14.00 -12.09
CA HIS A 21 -4.35 14.38 -10.87
C HIS A 21 -4.07 13.16 -9.99
N LEU A 22 -2.81 12.96 -9.59
CA LEU A 22 -2.40 11.85 -8.73
C LEU A 22 -2.17 12.31 -7.29
N GLU A 23 -2.63 11.52 -6.32
CA GLU A 23 -2.57 11.72 -4.87
C GLU A 23 -3.37 12.92 -4.35
N ARG A 24 -3.32 14.06 -5.05
CA ARG A 24 -4.00 15.30 -4.70
C ARG A 24 -4.19 16.17 -5.93
N LEU A 25 -5.11 17.13 -5.84
CA LEU A 25 -5.28 18.15 -6.88
C LEU A 25 -4.02 19.00 -7.04
N GLN A 26 -3.71 19.32 -8.29
CA GLN A 26 -2.63 20.23 -8.68
C GLN A 26 -3.28 21.52 -9.18
N PRO A 27 -3.35 22.60 -8.37
CA PRO A 27 -4.11 23.80 -8.73
C PRO A 27 -3.71 24.43 -10.06
N ARG A 28 -2.42 24.35 -10.43
CA ARG A 28 -1.90 24.87 -11.71
C ARG A 28 -2.42 24.12 -12.94
N GLY A 29 -2.89 22.88 -12.76
CA GLY A 29 -3.44 22.06 -13.83
C GLY A 29 -4.96 22.02 -13.86
N LEU A 30 -5.66 22.60 -12.87
CA LEU A 30 -7.11 22.66 -12.88
C LEU A 30 -7.57 23.73 -13.87
N THR A 31 -8.15 23.32 -14.98
CA THR A 31 -8.68 24.25 -15.99
C THR A 31 -10.08 23.83 -16.42
N ALA A 32 -10.95 24.82 -16.62
CA ALA A 32 -12.35 24.57 -17.00
C ALA A 32 -12.50 24.04 -18.45
N ASN A 33 -11.45 24.12 -19.27
CA ASN A 33 -11.47 23.67 -20.66
C ASN A 33 -11.06 22.19 -20.83
N HIS A 34 -10.81 21.49 -19.72
CA HIS A 34 -10.37 20.11 -19.69
C HIS A 34 -11.28 19.31 -18.77
N VAL A 35 -11.38 18.00 -19.01
CA VAL A 35 -11.93 17.05 -18.06
C VAL A 35 -10.88 16.79 -16.98
N ASN A 36 -11.21 17.02 -15.72
CA ASN A 36 -10.31 16.92 -14.58
C ASN A 36 -10.70 15.71 -13.72
N TRP A 37 -9.88 14.66 -13.80
CA TRP A 37 -10.03 13.48 -12.95
C TRP A 37 -8.98 13.50 -11.85
N VAL A 38 -9.32 12.94 -10.68
CA VAL A 38 -8.36 12.78 -9.58
C VAL A 38 -8.36 11.35 -9.06
N LEU A 39 -7.17 10.78 -8.88
CA LEU A 39 -6.92 9.50 -8.21
C LEU A 39 -6.28 9.82 -6.84
N PRO A 40 -7.08 10.14 -5.80
CA PRO A 40 -6.56 10.74 -4.58
C PRO A 40 -5.90 9.74 -3.64
N ASN A 41 -5.09 10.30 -2.74
CA ASN A 41 -4.66 9.72 -1.48
C ASN A 41 -5.31 10.56 -0.38
N GLN A 42 -6.37 10.04 0.24
CA GLN A 42 -7.16 10.75 1.24
C GLN A 42 -6.30 11.22 2.43
N GLU A 43 -5.28 10.45 2.81
CA GLU A 43 -4.30 10.76 3.86
C GLU A 43 -3.27 11.84 3.45
N ARG A 44 -3.35 12.33 2.22
CA ARG A 44 -2.52 13.42 1.66
C ARG A 44 -3.34 14.57 1.10
N PHE A 45 -4.67 14.45 1.08
CA PHE A 45 -5.55 15.43 0.45
C PHE A 45 -5.87 16.58 1.42
N PRO A 46 -5.29 17.78 1.27
CA PRO A 46 -5.39 18.79 2.32
C PRO A 46 -6.80 19.44 2.34
N PRO A 47 -7.36 19.75 3.53
CA PRO A 47 -8.69 20.38 3.64
C PRO A 47 -8.83 21.67 2.83
N ARG A 48 -7.74 22.45 2.70
CA ARG A 48 -7.71 23.66 1.86
C ARG A 48 -8.01 23.41 0.38
N HIS A 49 -7.91 22.18 -0.12
CA HIS A 49 -8.25 21.84 -1.52
C HIS A 49 -9.71 21.42 -1.69
N LEU A 50 -10.52 21.34 -0.62
CA LEU A 50 -11.92 20.92 -0.73
C LEU A 50 -12.73 21.78 -1.69
N HIS A 51 -12.53 23.10 -1.65
CA HIS A 51 -13.22 24.03 -2.56
C HIS A 51 -12.89 23.80 -4.05
N LEU A 52 -11.78 23.13 -4.36
CA LEU A 52 -11.36 22.81 -5.72
C LEU A 52 -12.07 21.57 -6.27
N LEU A 53 -12.73 20.75 -5.43
CA LEU A 53 -13.49 19.59 -5.89
C LEU A 53 -14.66 19.98 -6.82
N ARG A 54 -15.12 21.24 -6.78
CA ARG A 54 -16.12 21.76 -7.74
C ARG A 54 -15.64 21.78 -9.19
N HIS A 55 -14.32 21.69 -9.40
CA HIS A 55 -13.68 21.66 -10.71
C HIS A 55 -13.22 20.24 -11.09
N VAL A 56 -13.63 19.23 -10.33
CA VAL A 56 -13.29 17.83 -10.57
C VAL A 56 -14.51 17.14 -11.15
N ASP A 57 -14.36 16.59 -12.36
CA ASP A 57 -15.41 15.86 -13.05
C ASP A 57 -15.58 14.45 -12.50
N LEU A 58 -14.49 13.84 -12.03
CA LEU A 58 -14.54 12.50 -11.43
C LEU A 58 -13.40 12.23 -10.44
N VAL A 59 -13.76 11.69 -9.28
CA VAL A 59 -12.85 11.06 -8.33
C VAL A 59 -12.78 9.56 -8.62
N LEU A 60 -11.58 9.08 -8.94
CA LEU A 60 -11.27 7.66 -9.07
C LEU A 60 -10.79 7.14 -7.71
N ALA A 61 -11.68 6.56 -6.92
CA ALA A 61 -11.35 6.05 -5.60
C ALA A 61 -10.60 4.70 -5.72
N LYS A 62 -9.42 4.61 -5.10
CA LYS A 62 -8.62 3.37 -5.08
C LYS A 62 -9.10 2.36 -4.04
N SER A 63 -9.91 2.79 -3.08
CA SER A 63 -10.45 1.98 -2.01
C SER A 63 -11.87 2.41 -1.70
N ARG A 64 -12.64 1.56 -1.01
CA ARG A 64 -13.97 1.91 -0.50
C ARG A 64 -13.90 3.06 0.49
N HIS A 65 -12.86 3.08 1.34
CA HIS A 65 -12.66 4.21 2.25
C HIS A 65 -12.51 5.56 1.53
N ALA A 66 -11.76 5.62 0.44
CA ALA A 66 -11.68 6.84 -0.36
C ALA A 66 -13.02 7.15 -1.02
N GLU A 67 -13.73 6.14 -1.54
CA GLU A 67 -15.05 6.33 -2.15
C GLU A 67 -16.04 6.95 -1.16
N GLU A 68 -16.11 6.44 0.07
CA GLU A 68 -16.97 6.94 1.14
C GLU A 68 -16.67 8.40 1.47
N ILE A 69 -15.38 8.75 1.65
CA ILE A 69 -14.95 10.12 1.97
C ILE A 69 -15.36 11.09 0.87
N PHE A 70 -15.04 10.78 -0.39
CA PHE A 70 -15.27 11.73 -1.50
C PHE A 70 -16.76 11.78 -1.90
N SER A 71 -17.50 10.68 -1.77
CA SER A 71 -18.96 10.68 -1.98
C SER A 71 -19.68 11.52 -0.91
N ALA A 72 -19.25 11.46 0.36
CA ALA A 72 -19.79 12.31 1.42
C ALA A 72 -19.55 13.81 1.17
N LEU A 73 -18.49 14.15 0.42
CA LEU A 73 -18.19 15.51 -0.04
C LEU A 73 -18.98 15.91 -1.31
N LYS A 74 -19.89 15.05 -1.78
CA LYS A 74 -20.71 15.23 -2.99
C LYS A 74 -19.87 15.34 -4.28
N ALA A 75 -18.64 14.84 -4.27
CA ALA A 75 -17.84 14.75 -5.48
C ALA A 75 -18.32 13.53 -6.31
N PRO A 76 -18.49 13.66 -7.64
CA PRO A 76 -18.72 12.49 -8.48
C PRO A 76 -17.58 11.50 -8.27
N THR A 77 -17.91 10.28 -7.87
CA THR A 77 -16.92 9.30 -7.41
C THR A 77 -17.19 7.95 -8.04
N PHE A 78 -16.12 7.31 -8.53
CA PHE A 78 -16.13 5.95 -9.05
C PHE A 78 -15.10 5.12 -8.29
N HIS A 79 -15.54 4.01 -7.70
CA HIS A 79 -14.62 3.03 -7.12
C HIS A 79 -13.86 2.27 -8.20
N LEU A 80 -12.65 2.73 -8.48
CA LEU A 80 -11.74 2.13 -9.45
C LEU A 80 -11.01 0.91 -8.88
N GLY A 81 -10.66 0.94 -7.60
CA GLY A 81 -9.63 0.05 -7.05
C GLY A 81 -8.22 0.44 -7.54
N PHE A 82 -7.23 -0.42 -7.29
CA PHE A 82 -5.90 -0.26 -7.87
C PHE A 82 -5.14 -1.60 -7.96
N THR A 83 -3.94 -1.57 -8.56
CA THR A 83 -3.00 -2.70 -8.56
C THR A 83 -1.57 -2.23 -8.30
N SER A 84 -0.67 -3.18 -8.03
CA SER A 84 0.77 -2.96 -7.87
C SER A 84 1.54 -3.83 -8.87
N GLU A 85 2.86 -3.62 -8.95
CA GLU A 85 3.70 -4.51 -9.74
C GLU A 85 3.66 -5.94 -9.20
N ASP A 86 3.59 -6.90 -10.11
CA ASP A 86 3.76 -8.30 -9.76
C ASP A 86 5.25 -8.55 -9.43
N ARG A 87 5.53 -8.83 -8.15
CA ARG A 87 6.89 -9.06 -7.68
C ARG A 87 7.27 -10.52 -7.68
N LEU A 88 6.43 -11.45 -8.10
CA LEU A 88 6.76 -12.88 -8.08
C LEU A 88 8.05 -13.18 -8.86
N ASP A 89 8.94 -13.91 -8.20
CA ASP A 89 10.07 -14.59 -8.80
C ASP A 89 9.98 -16.09 -8.47
N PRO A 90 9.52 -16.93 -9.42
CA PRO A 90 9.35 -18.36 -9.19
C PRO A 90 10.65 -19.10 -8.84
N GLY A 91 11.81 -18.53 -9.20
CA GLY A 91 13.12 -19.12 -8.92
C GLY A 91 13.73 -18.69 -7.58
N ALA A 92 13.12 -17.71 -6.90
CA ALA A 92 13.65 -17.21 -5.64
C ALA A 92 13.35 -18.16 -4.47
N GLY A 93 14.39 -18.58 -3.76
CA GLY A 93 14.23 -19.27 -2.48
C GLY A 93 13.62 -18.34 -1.43
N LYS A 94 12.66 -18.84 -0.67
CA LYS A 94 11.95 -18.09 0.38
C LYS A 94 12.40 -18.54 1.77
N ALA A 95 12.88 -17.59 2.56
CA ALA A 95 13.22 -17.78 3.96
C ALA A 95 12.00 -17.41 4.82
N TRP A 96 11.23 -18.43 5.20
CA TRP A 96 9.98 -18.29 5.94
C TRP A 96 10.12 -17.73 7.36
N ASN A 97 11.35 -17.71 7.89
CA ASN A 97 11.69 -17.09 9.16
C ASN A 97 12.43 -15.75 9.01
N ARG A 98 12.22 -15.04 7.90
CA ARG A 98 12.85 -13.72 7.63
C ARG A 98 11.78 -12.67 7.37
N PHE A 99 11.92 -11.53 8.05
CA PHE A 99 10.94 -10.44 8.00
C PHE A 99 11.42 -9.31 7.10
N LEU A 100 10.48 -8.65 6.41
CA LEU A 100 10.72 -7.44 5.62
C LEU A 100 9.78 -6.32 6.06
N HIS A 101 10.34 -5.14 6.28
CA HIS A 101 9.60 -3.88 6.37
C HIS A 101 10.08 -2.91 5.29
N LEU A 102 9.25 -2.70 4.25
CA LEU A 102 9.53 -1.79 3.14
C LEU A 102 8.90 -0.40 3.40
N ALA A 103 9.59 0.41 4.21
CA ALA A 103 9.12 1.74 4.59
C ALA A 103 9.29 2.79 3.46
N GLY A 104 10.35 2.64 2.67
CA GLY A 104 10.68 3.57 1.59
C GLY A 104 10.86 5.00 2.09
N GLY A 105 10.21 5.97 1.45
CA GLY A 105 10.27 7.39 1.83
C GLY A 105 9.14 7.87 2.74
N SER A 106 8.32 6.98 3.29
CA SER A 106 7.16 7.36 4.10
C SER A 106 7.51 7.38 5.58
N THR A 107 6.89 8.29 6.34
CA THR A 107 6.93 8.35 7.81
C THR A 107 5.69 7.73 8.46
N LEU A 108 4.80 7.13 7.66
CA LEU A 108 3.52 6.59 8.12
C LEU A 108 3.51 5.06 8.16
N LYS A 109 4.66 4.40 8.04
CA LYS A 109 4.73 2.95 7.86
C LYS A 109 4.74 2.16 9.17
N GLY A 110 4.71 2.85 10.31
CA GLY A 110 4.80 2.21 11.63
C GLY A 110 6.20 1.69 11.94
N THR A 111 7.23 2.26 11.31
CA THR A 111 8.63 1.80 11.46
C THR A 111 9.11 1.91 12.89
N GLU A 112 8.69 2.96 13.63
CA GLU A 112 9.09 3.13 15.03
C GLU A 112 8.53 2.00 15.92
N ASP A 113 7.30 1.57 15.66
CA ASP A 113 6.63 0.51 16.42
C ASP A 113 7.36 -0.83 16.20
N ILE A 114 7.73 -1.13 14.95
CA ILE A 114 8.51 -2.33 14.61
C ILE A 114 9.89 -2.31 15.28
N LEU A 115 10.64 -1.21 15.16
CA LEU A 115 11.99 -1.13 15.72
C LEU A 115 12.00 -1.23 17.24
N THR A 116 10.97 -0.68 17.90
CA THR A 116 10.79 -0.79 19.34
C THR A 116 10.58 -2.25 19.77
N LEU A 117 9.76 -3.00 19.01
CA LEU A 117 9.58 -4.43 19.28
C LEU A 117 10.86 -5.24 19.04
N TRP A 118 11.54 -5.04 17.90
CA TRP A 118 12.79 -5.74 17.61
C TRP A 118 13.90 -5.42 18.64
N ALA A 119 13.93 -4.21 19.19
CA ALA A 119 14.87 -3.85 20.25
C ALA A 119 14.61 -4.62 21.56
N ARG A 120 13.34 -4.94 21.85
CA ARG A 120 12.93 -5.71 23.04
C ARG A 120 13.20 -7.21 22.89
N HIS A 121 13.29 -7.68 21.65
CA HIS A 121 13.44 -9.09 21.31
C HIS A 121 14.70 -9.34 20.46
N PRO A 122 15.91 -9.26 21.04
CA PRO A 122 17.15 -9.56 20.32
C PRO A 122 17.25 -11.01 19.83
N GLU A 123 16.45 -11.92 20.40
CA GLU A 123 16.32 -13.32 20.00
C GLU A 123 15.50 -13.54 18.73
N TRP A 124 14.71 -12.54 18.31
CA TRP A 124 13.88 -12.67 17.12
C TRP A 124 14.72 -12.75 15.83
N PRO A 125 14.17 -13.38 14.78
CA PRO A 125 14.85 -13.50 13.49
C PRO A 125 15.15 -12.15 12.83
N GLU A 126 15.99 -12.19 11.79
CA GLU A 126 16.39 -10.99 11.07
C GLU A 126 15.17 -10.25 10.49
N LEU A 127 15.11 -8.96 10.78
CA LEU A 127 14.26 -8.01 10.07
C LEU A 127 15.09 -7.22 9.06
N VAL A 128 14.71 -7.30 7.80
CA VAL A 128 15.19 -6.41 6.75
C VAL A 128 14.35 -5.13 6.75
N LEU A 129 14.99 -3.99 7.01
CA LEU A 129 14.37 -2.67 6.93
C LEU A 129 14.88 -1.95 5.68
N VAL A 130 13.97 -1.59 4.76
CA VAL A 130 14.30 -0.76 3.59
C VAL A 130 13.66 0.62 3.75
N GLN A 131 14.46 1.65 3.99
CA GLN A 131 13.97 3.01 4.26
C GLN A 131 14.92 4.07 3.75
N LYS A 132 14.44 5.06 3.00
CA LYS A 132 15.30 6.11 2.44
C LYS A 132 16.08 6.84 3.53
N SER A 133 17.34 7.17 3.25
CA SER A 133 18.25 7.84 4.19
C SER A 133 17.68 9.08 4.88
N GLN A 134 16.80 9.85 4.23
CA GLN A 134 16.19 11.03 4.85
C GLN A 134 15.32 10.70 6.06
N ASN A 135 14.72 9.51 6.11
CA ASN A 135 13.82 9.07 7.17
C ASN A 135 14.35 7.85 7.93
N ALA A 136 15.51 7.31 7.55
CA ALA A 136 16.07 6.12 8.17
C ALA A 136 16.48 6.41 9.63
N PRO A 137 16.31 5.44 10.55
CA PRO A 137 16.78 5.59 11.91
C PRO A 137 18.30 5.71 11.97
N LYS A 138 18.82 6.43 12.96
CA LYS A 138 20.28 6.59 13.16
C LYS A 138 20.96 5.30 13.60
N ALA A 139 20.24 4.46 14.33
CA ALA A 139 20.67 3.16 14.81
C ALA A 139 19.51 2.18 14.72
N VAL A 140 19.83 0.90 14.56
CA VAL A 140 18.86 -0.20 14.54
C VAL A 140 19.32 -1.30 15.50
N PRO A 141 18.40 -2.13 16.03
CA PRO A 141 18.76 -3.31 16.82
C PRO A 141 19.70 -4.27 16.06
N SER A 142 20.45 -5.11 16.79
CA SER A 142 21.46 -5.99 16.21
C SER A 142 20.90 -7.05 15.26
N ASN A 143 19.63 -7.43 15.43
CA ASN A 143 18.90 -8.35 14.56
C ASN A 143 18.09 -7.61 13.45
N VAL A 144 18.39 -6.33 13.19
CA VAL A 144 17.78 -5.55 12.12
C VAL A 144 18.84 -5.15 11.08
N ARG A 145 18.60 -5.51 9.84
CA ARG A 145 19.44 -5.12 8.70
C ARG A 145 18.81 -3.94 7.95
N LEU A 146 19.44 -2.77 8.06
CA LEU A 146 18.99 -1.54 7.40
C LEU A 146 19.59 -1.36 5.99
N PHE A 147 18.74 -1.14 5.01
CA PHE A 147 19.08 -0.64 3.68
C PHE A 147 18.56 0.80 3.55
N ASN A 148 19.47 1.77 3.67
CA ASN A 148 19.12 3.21 3.64
C ASN A 148 19.60 3.99 2.40
N SER A 149 20.36 3.34 1.53
CA SER A 149 20.76 3.85 0.23
C SER A 149 19.76 3.44 -0.86
N PHE A 150 20.00 3.89 -2.10
CA PHE A 150 19.22 3.44 -3.24
C PHE A 150 19.34 1.91 -3.41
N VAL A 151 18.20 1.22 -3.41
CA VAL A 151 18.10 -0.20 -3.71
C VAL A 151 17.52 -0.31 -5.12
N ALA A 152 18.26 -0.95 -6.03
CA ALA A 152 17.81 -1.21 -7.38
C ALA A 152 16.57 -2.12 -7.38
N ASP A 153 15.73 -2.03 -8.41
CA ASP A 153 14.41 -2.68 -8.41
C ASP A 153 14.50 -4.22 -8.43
N ASP A 154 15.50 -4.74 -9.13
CA ASP A 154 15.88 -6.17 -9.15
C ASP A 154 16.31 -6.65 -7.76
N GLN A 155 17.18 -5.91 -7.08
CA GLN A 155 17.59 -6.22 -5.71
C GLN A 155 16.42 -6.15 -4.73
N LEU A 156 15.52 -5.17 -4.90
CA LEU A 156 14.31 -5.06 -4.09
C LEU A 156 13.37 -6.25 -4.33
N LYS A 157 13.21 -6.67 -5.60
CA LYS A 157 12.43 -7.86 -5.95
C LYS A 157 13.03 -9.11 -5.28
N ILE A 158 14.35 -9.28 -5.28
CA ILE A 158 15.02 -10.38 -4.55
C ILE A 158 14.67 -10.35 -3.06
N LEU A 159 14.79 -9.19 -2.40
CA LEU A 159 14.44 -9.05 -0.98
C LEU A 159 12.97 -9.40 -0.71
N GLN A 160 12.05 -8.91 -1.55
CA GLN A 160 10.62 -9.16 -1.42
C GLN A 160 10.27 -10.64 -1.55
N ASN A 161 10.89 -11.36 -2.49
CA ASN A 161 10.63 -12.80 -2.66
C ASN A 161 11.32 -13.65 -1.59
N ASN A 162 12.52 -13.26 -1.17
CA ASN A 162 13.28 -14.03 -0.19
C ASN A 162 12.72 -13.92 1.22
N CYS A 163 12.17 -12.76 1.61
CA CYS A 163 11.56 -12.62 2.94
C CYS A 163 10.18 -13.25 2.96
N GLY A 164 10.00 -14.27 3.79
CA GLY A 164 8.73 -15.00 3.90
C GLY A 164 7.62 -14.21 4.60
N ILE A 165 7.96 -13.19 5.40
CA ILE A 165 7.00 -12.39 6.16
C ILE A 165 7.21 -10.91 5.86
N HIS A 166 6.15 -10.19 5.54
CA HIS A 166 6.17 -8.75 5.26
C HIS A 166 5.34 -8.01 6.30
N LEU A 167 6.00 -7.15 7.09
CA LEU A 167 5.36 -6.31 8.09
C LEU A 167 4.97 -4.97 7.48
N CYS A 168 3.67 -4.73 7.45
CA CYS A 168 3.06 -3.57 6.84
C CYS A 168 2.12 -2.78 7.79
N PRO A 169 2.56 -2.38 9.00
CA PRO A 169 1.71 -1.69 9.97
C PRO A 169 1.57 -0.19 9.64
N SER A 170 1.17 0.11 8.41
CA SER A 170 0.95 1.49 7.98
C SER A 170 -0.11 2.17 8.82
N ARG A 171 0.19 3.39 9.28
CA ARG A 171 -0.76 4.26 9.95
C ARG A 171 -1.83 4.77 9.00
N ALA A 172 -1.44 5.07 7.77
CA ALA A 172 -2.37 5.47 6.72
C ALA A 172 -1.81 5.11 5.34
N GLU A 173 -2.70 4.79 4.42
CA GLU A 173 -2.39 4.50 3.02
C GLU A 173 -3.44 5.12 2.12
N GLY A 174 -3.04 5.57 0.93
CA GLY A 174 -3.99 5.84 -0.16
C GLY A 174 -4.33 4.59 -0.98
N TRP A 175 -3.56 3.51 -0.81
CA TRP A 175 -3.82 2.19 -1.41
C TRP A 175 -3.11 1.09 -0.63
N GLY A 176 -1.78 1.20 -0.44
CA GLY A 176 -0.99 0.15 0.21
C GLY A 176 -0.10 -0.63 -0.75
N HIS A 177 0.67 0.04 -1.61
CA HIS A 177 1.48 -0.63 -2.65
C HIS A 177 2.33 -1.79 -2.13
N TYR A 178 3.10 -1.56 -1.07
CA TYR A 178 3.99 -2.58 -0.50
C TYR A 178 3.24 -3.76 0.16
N ILE A 179 1.99 -3.56 0.59
CA ILE A 179 1.10 -4.64 1.06
C ILE A 179 0.79 -5.55 -0.12
N VAL A 180 0.30 -4.97 -1.22
CA VAL A 180 -0.06 -5.70 -2.44
C VAL A 180 1.15 -6.34 -3.11
N GLU A 181 2.32 -5.70 -3.07
CA GLU A 181 3.57 -6.29 -3.54
C GLU A 181 3.99 -7.50 -2.68
N GLY A 182 3.83 -7.45 -1.36
CA GLY A 182 4.02 -8.59 -0.47
C GLY A 182 3.08 -9.76 -0.79
N LEU A 183 1.81 -9.44 -1.08
CA LEU A 183 0.83 -10.43 -1.55
C LEU A 183 1.28 -11.06 -2.88
N SER A 184 1.75 -10.26 -3.83
CA SER A 184 2.20 -10.73 -5.15
C SER A 184 3.40 -11.68 -5.06
N ALA A 185 4.29 -11.46 -4.09
CA ALA A 185 5.48 -12.28 -3.84
C ALA A 185 5.17 -13.60 -3.10
N GLY A 186 3.90 -13.86 -2.76
CA GLY A 186 3.48 -15.04 -2.03
C GLY A 186 4.07 -15.14 -0.63
N SER A 187 4.27 -13.99 0.04
CA SER A 187 4.73 -13.92 1.42
C SER A 187 3.53 -13.79 2.38
N VAL A 188 3.74 -14.12 3.65
CA VAL A 188 2.76 -13.82 4.70
C VAL A 188 2.79 -12.31 4.97
N VAL A 189 1.67 -11.63 4.74
CA VAL A 189 1.58 -10.18 4.95
C VAL A 189 0.84 -9.89 6.25
N VAL A 190 1.45 -9.09 7.12
CA VAL A 190 0.85 -8.57 8.35
C VAL A 190 0.57 -7.10 8.14
N THR A 191 -0.68 -6.66 8.28
CA THR A 191 -1.05 -5.25 8.08
C THR A 191 -2.04 -4.76 9.12
N THR A 192 -2.19 -3.45 9.22
CA THR A 192 -3.12 -2.81 10.14
C THR A 192 -4.57 -3.11 9.78
N ASP A 193 -5.39 -3.47 10.79
CA ASP A 193 -6.83 -3.65 10.65
C ASP A 193 -7.57 -2.31 10.67
N ALA A 194 -7.33 -1.52 9.63
CA ALA A 194 -8.04 -0.29 9.40
C ALA A 194 -8.03 0.07 7.91
N PRO A 195 -9.00 0.88 7.45
CA PRO A 195 -9.04 1.26 6.07
C PRO A 195 -7.86 2.17 5.65
N PRO A 196 -7.38 2.05 4.40
CA PRO A 196 -7.79 1.06 3.41
C PRO A 196 -6.97 -0.24 3.48
N MET A 197 -6.02 -0.37 4.42
CA MET A 197 -5.12 -1.52 4.48
C MET A 197 -5.89 -2.84 4.62
N ASN A 198 -6.93 -2.87 5.45
CA ASN A 198 -7.71 -4.08 5.69
C ASN A 198 -8.58 -4.51 4.51
N GLU A 199 -8.96 -3.58 3.62
CA GLU A 199 -9.71 -3.89 2.38
C GLU A 199 -8.92 -4.80 1.42
N LEU A 200 -7.59 -4.81 1.54
CA LEU A 200 -6.70 -5.64 0.73
C LEU A 200 -6.67 -7.11 1.19
N MET A 201 -7.11 -7.38 2.41
CA MET A 201 -6.95 -8.69 3.06
C MET A 201 -8.27 -9.47 3.14
N THR A 202 -8.11 -10.77 3.28
CA THR A 202 -9.12 -11.71 3.79
C THR A 202 -8.44 -12.57 4.88
N PRO A 203 -9.19 -13.19 5.80
CA PRO A 203 -8.61 -14.01 6.87
C PRO A 203 -7.66 -15.12 6.39
N GLU A 204 -7.82 -15.58 5.14
CA GLU A 204 -7.06 -16.69 4.58
C GLU A 204 -5.75 -16.27 3.90
N CYS A 205 -5.56 -14.97 3.60
CA CYS A 205 -4.46 -14.50 2.75
C CYS A 205 -3.47 -13.55 3.44
N GLY A 206 -3.72 -13.19 4.70
CA GLY A 206 -2.86 -12.31 5.47
C GLY A 206 -3.38 -12.15 6.90
N ILE A 207 -2.67 -11.37 7.70
CA ILE A 207 -2.98 -11.15 9.11
C ILE A 207 -3.28 -9.67 9.33
N LEU A 208 -4.40 -9.41 9.99
CA LEU A 208 -4.84 -8.08 10.38
C LEU A 208 -4.52 -7.84 11.86
N VAL A 209 -3.82 -6.75 12.15
CA VAL A 209 -3.47 -6.34 13.52
C VAL A 209 -4.43 -5.25 13.97
N PRO A 210 -5.18 -5.44 15.06
CA PRO A 210 -6.16 -4.48 15.53
C PRO A 210 -5.51 -3.14 15.90
N VAL A 211 -6.31 -2.09 15.84
CA VAL A 211 -5.89 -0.72 16.17
C VAL A 211 -6.29 -0.39 17.59
N HIS A 212 -5.43 0.32 18.33
CA HIS A 212 -5.74 0.77 19.69
C HIS A 212 -6.15 2.25 19.73
N ARG A 213 -5.70 3.06 18.76
CA ARG A 213 -6.07 4.47 18.63
C ARG A 213 -6.06 4.93 17.18
N SER A 214 -6.72 6.05 16.94
CA SER A 214 -6.68 6.76 15.66
C SER A 214 -6.63 8.27 15.87
N GLU A 215 -6.21 9.00 14.84
CA GLU A 215 -6.22 10.47 14.83
C GLU A 215 -6.54 10.99 13.41
N PRO A 216 -7.19 12.16 13.28
CA PRO A 216 -7.46 12.75 11.97
C PRO A 216 -6.18 13.03 11.17
N ARG A 217 -6.21 12.75 9.87
CA ARG A 217 -5.12 13.10 8.95
C ARG A 217 -5.67 13.54 7.60
N HIS A 218 -5.59 14.84 7.33
CA HIS A 218 -6.07 15.40 6.08
C HIS A 218 -7.56 15.05 5.86
N LEU A 219 -7.93 14.33 4.80
CA LEU A 219 -9.29 13.79 4.65
C LEU A 219 -9.39 12.33 5.11
N GLY A 220 -8.27 11.68 5.45
CA GLY A 220 -8.23 10.34 6.00
C GLY A 220 -7.95 10.32 7.50
N THR A 221 -7.47 9.17 7.95
CA THR A 221 -7.21 8.88 9.36
C THR A 221 -5.87 8.15 9.48
N ASN A 222 -5.12 8.51 10.51
CA ASN A 222 -3.99 7.74 10.99
C ASN A 222 -4.49 6.72 12.01
N PHE A 223 -4.15 5.46 11.83
CA PHE A 223 -4.47 4.36 12.72
C PHE A 223 -3.20 3.80 13.35
N TYR A 224 -3.24 3.49 14.63
CA TYR A 224 -2.08 2.96 15.34
C TYR A 224 -2.42 1.55 15.80
N VAL A 225 -1.64 0.59 15.33
CA VAL A 225 -1.77 -0.82 15.73
C VAL A 225 -1.63 -0.95 17.24
N ASP A 226 -2.32 -1.91 17.82
CA ASP A 226 -2.02 -2.40 19.17
C ASP A 226 -0.66 -3.11 19.12
N THR A 227 0.35 -2.53 19.77
CA THR A 227 1.72 -3.05 19.75
C THR A 227 1.85 -4.39 20.45
N GLY A 228 1.04 -4.67 21.48
CA GLY A 228 1.04 -5.96 22.16
C GLY A 228 0.41 -7.06 21.30
N LYS A 229 -0.60 -6.71 20.50
CA LYS A 229 -1.14 -7.62 19.48
C LYS A 229 -0.18 -7.85 18.33
N LEU A 230 0.52 -6.80 17.86
CA LEU A 230 1.58 -6.95 16.86
C LEU A 230 2.70 -7.87 17.37
N GLU A 231 3.16 -7.69 18.60
CA GLU A 231 4.16 -8.53 19.27
C GLU A 231 3.71 -10.00 19.32
N SER A 232 2.46 -10.24 19.75
CA SER A 232 1.87 -11.59 19.80
C SER A 232 1.77 -12.22 18.41
N THR A 233 1.39 -11.45 17.39
CA THR A 233 1.34 -11.91 15.99
C THR A 233 2.72 -12.29 15.49
N VAL A 234 3.76 -11.51 15.78
CA VAL A 234 5.14 -11.83 15.40
C VAL A 234 5.59 -13.13 16.06
N GLN A 235 5.31 -13.31 17.35
CA GLN A 235 5.65 -14.54 18.08
C GLN A 235 4.97 -15.78 17.46
N GLN A 236 3.67 -15.68 17.18
CA GLN A 236 2.93 -16.75 16.50
C GLN A 236 3.51 -17.09 15.13
N LEU A 237 3.94 -16.08 14.37
CA LEU A 237 4.58 -16.29 13.08
C LEU A 237 5.96 -16.94 13.20
N ILE A 238 6.72 -16.67 14.27
CA ILE A 238 7.99 -17.36 14.51
C ILE A 238 7.74 -18.85 14.79
N GLU A 239 6.69 -19.17 15.54
CA GLU A 239 6.31 -20.55 15.91
C GLU A 239 5.62 -21.32 14.77
N MET A 240 4.95 -20.61 13.86
CA MET A 240 4.25 -21.20 12.71
C MET A 240 5.22 -21.92 11.77
N SER A 241 4.86 -23.11 11.31
CA SER A 241 5.71 -23.89 10.42
C SER A 241 5.81 -23.25 9.03
N ASP A 242 6.91 -23.56 8.34
CA ASP A 242 7.13 -23.11 6.96
C ASP A 242 6.02 -23.59 6.00
N ALA A 243 5.46 -24.77 6.23
CA ALA A 243 4.36 -25.32 5.44
C ALA A 243 3.07 -24.49 5.61
N GLU A 244 2.74 -24.11 6.84
CA GLU A 244 1.57 -23.27 7.11
C GLU A 244 1.74 -21.86 6.54
N LYS A 245 2.94 -21.26 6.69
CA LYS A 245 3.27 -19.97 6.06
C LYS A 245 3.17 -20.05 4.53
N ALA A 246 3.59 -21.17 3.93
CA ALA A 246 3.47 -21.39 2.49
C ALA A 246 2.01 -21.46 2.03
N VAL A 247 1.10 -22.04 2.82
CA VAL A 247 -0.33 -22.03 2.53
C VAL A 247 -0.88 -20.60 2.53
N VAL A 248 -0.57 -19.82 3.56
CA VAL A 248 -0.98 -18.41 3.65
C VAL A 248 -0.39 -17.60 2.49
N GLY A 249 0.89 -17.79 2.17
CA GLY A 249 1.56 -17.16 1.02
C GLY A 249 0.94 -17.52 -0.33
N GLY A 250 0.50 -18.78 -0.51
CA GLY A 250 -0.23 -19.20 -1.70
C GLY A 250 -1.59 -18.50 -1.83
N ASN A 251 -2.29 -18.29 -0.72
CA ASN A 251 -3.55 -17.52 -0.70
C ASN A 251 -3.32 -16.03 -0.94
N ALA A 252 -2.24 -15.47 -0.38
CA ALA A 252 -1.78 -14.11 -0.65
C ALA A 252 -1.56 -13.87 -2.14
N ARG A 253 -0.91 -14.81 -2.83
CA ARG A 253 -0.72 -14.76 -4.28
C ARG A 253 -2.05 -14.71 -5.04
N LYS A 254 -2.97 -15.62 -4.73
CA LYS A 254 -4.32 -15.66 -5.36
C LYS A 254 -5.09 -14.36 -5.09
N ARG A 255 -4.93 -13.76 -3.91
CA ARG A 255 -5.54 -12.47 -3.57
C ARG A 255 -5.01 -11.36 -4.46
N PHE A 256 -3.69 -11.28 -4.66
CA PHE A 256 -3.08 -10.33 -5.59
C PHE A 256 -3.63 -10.47 -7.01
N GLU A 257 -3.69 -11.69 -7.54
CA GLU A 257 -4.20 -11.95 -8.90
C GLU A 257 -5.65 -11.48 -9.07
N ARG A 258 -6.49 -11.69 -8.04
CA ARG A 258 -7.87 -11.18 -8.03
C ARG A 258 -7.93 -9.66 -8.00
N ILE A 259 -7.15 -9.01 -7.13
CA ILE A 259 -7.07 -7.54 -7.05
C ILE A 259 -6.69 -6.96 -8.41
N ASP A 260 -5.67 -7.52 -9.06
CA ASP A 260 -5.18 -7.07 -10.36
C ASP A 260 -6.24 -7.26 -11.46
N ALA A 261 -6.86 -8.43 -11.54
CA ALA A 261 -7.90 -8.72 -12.51
C ALA A 261 -9.11 -7.78 -12.37
N GLU A 262 -9.60 -7.58 -11.14
CA GLU A 262 -10.71 -6.68 -10.87
C GLU A 262 -10.39 -5.22 -11.21
N PHE A 263 -9.19 -4.75 -10.88
CA PHE A 263 -8.74 -3.42 -11.26
C PHE A 263 -8.73 -3.26 -12.78
N ARG A 264 -8.16 -4.22 -13.53
CA ARG A 264 -8.12 -4.17 -15.00
C ARG A 264 -9.51 -4.08 -15.63
N VAL A 265 -10.48 -4.84 -15.11
CA VAL A 265 -11.88 -4.78 -15.56
C VAL A 265 -12.47 -3.39 -15.34
N ARG A 266 -12.38 -2.87 -14.10
CA ARG A 266 -12.91 -1.53 -13.77
C ARG A 266 -12.22 -0.42 -14.56
N ALA A 267 -10.91 -0.54 -14.77
CA ALA A 267 -10.13 0.44 -15.49
C ALA A 267 -10.42 0.42 -17.00
N ALA A 268 -10.73 -0.75 -17.59
CA ALA A 268 -11.21 -0.84 -18.97
C ALA A 268 -12.58 -0.17 -19.15
N ILE A 269 -13.52 -0.40 -18.22
CA ILE A 269 -14.83 0.28 -18.20
C ILE A 269 -14.63 1.80 -18.15
N MET A 270 -13.77 2.28 -17.25
CA MET A 270 -13.49 3.72 -17.13
C MET A 270 -12.89 4.31 -18.40
N LYS A 271 -12.01 3.57 -19.08
CA LYS A 271 -11.44 4.02 -20.36
C LYS A 271 -12.54 4.18 -21.42
N GLN A 272 -13.50 3.26 -21.49
CA GLN A 272 -14.63 3.36 -22.43
C GLN A 272 -15.53 4.56 -22.14
N MET A 273 -15.79 4.84 -20.85
CA MET A 273 -16.54 6.03 -20.43
C MET A 273 -15.83 7.32 -20.85
N ALA A 274 -14.51 7.40 -20.64
CA ALA A 274 -13.71 8.58 -21.03
C ALA A 274 -13.69 8.86 -22.54
N LEU A 275 -13.82 7.82 -23.37
CA LEU A 275 -13.83 7.94 -24.82
C LEU A 275 -15.21 8.30 -25.38
N SER A 276 -16.26 8.20 -24.56
CA SER A 276 -17.65 8.45 -24.95
C SER A 276 -18.18 9.81 -24.47
N SER A 277 -17.37 10.54 -23.70
CA SER A 277 -17.65 11.86 -23.11
C SER A 277 -16.92 12.96 -23.86
#